data_AF-A0A5D2VA98-F1
#
_entry.id   AF-A0A5D2VA98-F1
#
_cell.length_a   1.000
_cell.length_b   1.000
_cell.length_c   1.000
_cell.angle_alpha   90.00
_cell.angle_beta   90.00
_cell.angle_gamma   90.00
#
_symmetry.space_group_name_H-M   'P 1'
#
loop_
_entity.id
_entity.type
_entity.pdbx_description
1 polymer ?
#
loop_
_entity_poly.entity_id
_entity_poly.type
_entity_poly.pdbx_seq_one_letter_code
_entity_poly.pdbx_strand_id
1 'polypeptide(L)'
;MFLFEGSFGNILHTGDCRLTPECLQNLPEKYIGREGKEPQCCFDSVFLDCTFGRFSRNLPSKHSAIRQVVLVCLVIFVLIVLSL
;
A
#
# COMPACT_ATOMS: atom_id res chain seq x y z
N MET A 1 -9.65 3.62 -0.66
CA MET A 1 -9.74 4.12 0.73
C MET A 1 -10.77 5.24 0.80
N PHE A 2 -11.54 5.29 1.88
CA PHE A 2 -12.50 6.35 2.17
C PHE A 2 -12.20 6.94 3.54
N LEU A 3 -12.30 8.25 3.64
CA LEU A 3 -12.20 9.00 4.88
C LEU A 3 -13.58 9.61 5.16
N PHE A 4 -14.17 9.27 6.30
CA PHE A 4 -15.45 9.80 6.75
C PHE A 4 -15.23 10.72 7.93
N GLU A 5 -15.85 11.90 7.89
CA GLU A 5 -15.78 12.90 8.94
C GLU A 5 -17.19 13.36 9.30
N GLY A 6 -17.49 13.40 10.60
CA GLY A 6 -18.78 13.86 11.09
C GLY A 6 -18.89 13.80 12.60
N SER A 7 -20.10 13.99 13.15
CA SER A 7 -20.35 13.90 14.59
C SER A 7 -20.09 12.50 15.17
N PHE A 8 -19.95 11.50 14.31
CA PHE A 8 -19.58 10.11 14.64
C PHE A 8 -18.05 9.90 14.72
N GLY A 9 -17.25 10.95 14.53
CA GLY A 9 -15.79 10.88 14.54
C GLY A 9 -15.16 10.78 13.14
N ASN A 10 -13.86 10.55 13.14
CA ASN A 10 -13.00 10.45 11.96
C ASN A 10 -12.66 8.99 11.69
N ILE A 11 -13.18 8.44 10.59
CA ILE A 11 -13.05 7.03 10.26
C ILE A 11 -12.27 6.86 8.96
N LEU A 12 -11.17 6.11 9.00
CA LEU A 12 -10.43 5.69 7.80
C LEU A 12 -10.82 4.25 7.43
N HIS A 13 -11.44 4.06 6.28
CA HIS A 13 -11.75 2.76 5.71
C HIS A 13 -10.82 2.47 4.53
N THR A 14 -9.91 1.51 4.68
CA THR A 14 -8.92 1.22 3.64
C THR A 14 -9.55 0.53 2.42
N GLY A 15 -10.51 -0.38 2.65
CA GLY A 15 -10.93 -1.36 1.64
C GLY A 15 -9.78 -2.29 1.31
N ASP A 16 -9.86 -3.04 0.21
CA ASP A 16 -8.73 -3.86 -0.24
C ASP A 16 -7.61 -2.95 -0.75
N CYS A 17 -6.43 -3.04 -0.14
CA CYS A 17 -5.32 -2.18 -0.52
C CYS A 17 -3.96 -2.75 -0.15
N ARG A 18 -2.93 -2.22 -0.82
CA ARG A 18 -1.53 -2.39 -0.42
C ARG A 18 -0.93 -1.03 -0.15
N LEU A 19 -0.93 -0.63 1.12
CA LEU A 19 -0.42 0.67 1.55
C LEU A 19 1.08 0.83 1.23
N THR A 20 1.44 1.99 0.69
CA THR A 20 2.81 2.48 0.62
C THR A 20 2.95 3.72 1.51
N PRO A 21 4.17 4.11 1.93
CA PRO A 21 4.36 5.35 2.69
C PRO A 21 3.82 6.59 1.96
N GLU A 22 3.91 6.63 0.63
CA GLU A 22 3.36 7.70 -0.20
C GLU A 22 1.82 7.81 -0.08
N CYS A 23 1.11 6.68 0.07
CA CYS A 23 -0.33 6.73 0.32
C CYS A 23 -0.68 7.48 1.60
N LEU A 24 0.16 7.40 2.64
CA LEU A 24 -0.05 8.09 3.91
C LEU A 24 0.25 9.59 3.80
N GLN A 25 1.23 9.97 2.99
CA GLN A 25 1.54 11.39 2.73
C GLN A 25 0.44 12.12 1.96
N ASN A 26 -0.41 11.38 1.24
CA ASN A 26 -1.56 11.92 0.53
C ASN A 26 -2.80 12.12 1.42
N LEU A 27 -2.73 11.79 2.71
CA LEU A 27 -3.80 12.11 3.65
C LEU A 27 -3.87 13.63 3.89
N PRO A 28 -5.05 14.18 4.23
CA PRO A 28 -5.17 15.60 4.56
C PRO A 28 -4.20 16.01 5.68
N GLU A 29 -3.60 17.20 5.56
CA GLU A 29 -2.52 17.67 6.45
C GLU A 29 -2.85 17.55 7.95
N LYS A 30 -4.12 17.74 8.32
CA LYS A 30 -4.60 17.64 9.69
C LYS A 30 -4.37 16.28 10.35
N TYR A 31 -4.20 15.20 9.58
CA TYR A 31 -3.96 13.84 10.09
C TYR A 31 -2.49 13.40 10.06
N ILE A 32 -1.63 14.06 9.28
CA ILE A 32 -0.21 13.66 9.11
C ILE A 32 0.75 14.48 9.98
N GLY A 33 0.30 15.64 10.47
CA GLY A 33 1.19 16.59 11.16
C GLY A 33 2.22 17.21 10.20
N ARG A 34 2.97 18.19 10.68
CA ARG A 34 4.15 18.74 9.97
C ARG A 34 5.37 18.57 10.85
N GLU A 35 6.58 18.69 10.30
CA GLU A 35 7.80 18.67 11.12
C GLU A 35 7.68 19.61 12.33
N GLY A 36 7.81 19.04 13.53
CA GLY A 36 7.69 19.77 14.80
C GLY A 36 6.27 20.12 15.25
N LYS A 37 5.22 19.62 14.58
CA LYS A 37 3.81 19.82 14.96
C LYS A 37 3.02 18.52 14.91
N GLU A 38 2.42 18.19 16.06
CA GLU A 38 1.49 17.07 16.18
C GLU A 38 0.30 17.20 15.20
N PRO A 39 -0.29 16.08 14.75
CA PRO A 39 -1.53 16.08 13.98
C PRO A 39 -2.62 16.89 14.70
N GLN A 40 -3.36 17.69 13.93
CA GLN A 40 -4.50 18.46 14.46
C GLN A 40 -5.71 17.58 14.73
N CYS A 41 -5.77 16.41 14.09
CA CYS A 41 -6.83 15.43 14.24
C CYS A 41 -6.25 14.01 14.25
N CYS A 42 -6.89 13.11 14.99
CA CYS A 42 -6.61 11.68 14.95
C CYS A 42 -7.78 10.93 14.30
N PHE A 43 -7.53 9.69 13.87
CA PHE A 43 -8.59 8.76 13.49
C PHE A 43 -9.18 8.13 14.75
N ASP A 44 -10.49 8.22 14.92
CA ASP A 44 -11.22 7.56 16.00
C ASP A 44 -11.36 6.05 15.70
N SER A 45 -11.37 5.68 14.42
CA SER A 45 -11.43 4.27 14.00
C SER A 45 -10.74 4.06 12.65
N VAL A 46 -10.10 2.90 12.50
CA VAL A 46 -9.45 2.49 11.25
C VAL A 46 -9.90 1.08 10.88
N PHE A 47 -10.55 0.95 9.73
CA PHE A 47 -10.91 -0.33 9.13
C PHE A 47 -9.82 -0.72 8.13
N LEU A 48 -8.95 -1.65 8.53
CA LEU A 48 -7.76 -2.08 7.80
C LEU A 48 -8.03 -3.30 6.91
N ASP A 49 -7.38 -3.34 5.74
CA ASP A 49 -7.20 -4.56 4.96
C ASP A 49 -6.33 -5.54 5.76
N CYS A 50 -6.95 -6.63 6.20
CA CYS A 50 -6.32 -7.67 6.98
C CYS A 50 -6.04 -8.94 6.17
N THR A 51 -6.14 -8.90 4.84
CA THR A 51 -5.95 -10.08 3.94
C THR A 51 -4.65 -10.83 4.26
N PHE A 52 -3.57 -10.09 4.51
CA PHE A 52 -2.26 -10.65 4.89
C PHE A 52 -1.88 -10.34 6.35
N GLY A 53 -2.85 -10.03 7.24
CA GLY A 53 -2.57 -9.60 8.61
C GLY A 53 -1.85 -10.63 9.49
N ARG A 54 -1.84 -11.90 9.10
CA ARG A 54 -1.07 -12.99 9.76
C ARG A 54 0.16 -13.45 8.98
N PHE A 55 0.45 -12.82 7.85
CA PHE A 55 1.61 -13.18 7.03
C PHE A 55 2.85 -12.46 7.53
N SER A 56 3.85 -13.21 8.00
CA SER A 56 5.03 -12.67 8.69
C SER A 56 6.21 -12.33 7.78
N ARG A 57 6.13 -12.63 6.48
CA ARG A 57 7.20 -12.37 5.51
C ARG A 57 6.94 -11.09 4.73
N ASN A 58 8.02 -10.44 4.32
CA ASN A 58 7.93 -9.29 3.44
C ASN A 58 7.50 -9.72 2.03
N LEU A 59 6.47 -9.07 1.51
CA LEU A 59 6.06 -9.20 0.11
C LEU A 59 6.94 -8.34 -0.79
N PRO A 60 7.34 -8.80 -1.99
CA PRO A 60 8.12 -7.99 -2.93
C PRO A 60 7.32 -6.74 -3.35
N SER A 61 7.99 -5.62 -3.58
CA SER A 61 7.33 -4.42 -4.12
C SER A 61 6.69 -4.72 -5.49
N LYS A 62 5.69 -3.92 -5.88
CA LYS A 62 5.05 -4.05 -7.21
C LYS A 62 6.10 -4.06 -8.33
N HIS A 63 7.07 -3.14 -8.27
CA HIS A 63 8.14 -3.05 -9.27
C HIS A 63 9.03 -4.30 -9.29
N SER A 64 9.46 -4.79 -8.13
CA SER A 64 10.28 -6.01 -8.04
C SER A 64 9.53 -7.24 -8.56
N ALA A 65 8.25 -7.38 -8.20
CA ALA A 65 7.41 -8.47 -8.70
C ALA A 65 7.24 -8.43 -10.22
N ILE A 66 6.98 -7.25 -10.80
CA ILE A 66 6.90 -7.07 -12.26
C ILE A 66 8.23 -7.45 -12.92
N ARG A 67 9.36 -6.97 -12.37
CA ARG A 67 10.69 -7.28 -12.91
C ARG A 67 10.98 -8.78 -12.90
N GLN A 68 10.57 -9.50 -11.86
CA GLN A 68 10.71 -10.96 -11.79
C GLN A 68 9.92 -11.64 -12.91
N VAL A 69 8.67 -11.23 -13.15
CA VAL A 69 7.86 -11.76 -14.26
C VAL A 69 8.52 -11.49 -15.61
N VAL A 70 8.98 -10.26 -15.85
CA VAL A 70 9.66 -9.88 -17.10
C VAL A 70 10.92 -10.71 -17.32
N LEU A 71 11.74 -10.90 -16.28
CA LEU A 71 12.96 -11.69 -16.37
C LEU A 71 12.67 -13.15 -16.72
N VAL A 72 11.65 -13.74 -16.08
CA VAL A 72 11.22 -15.12 -16.37
C VAL A 72 10.76 -15.24 -17.83
N CYS A 73 9.94 -14.31 -18.31
CA CYS A 73 9.49 -14.29 -19.71
C CYS A 73 10.67 -14.18 -20.69
N LEU A 74 11.66 -13.33 -20.41
CA LEU A 74 12.83 -13.17 -21.26
C LEU A 74 13.68 -14.45 -21.31
N VAL A 75 13.90 -15.10 -20.15
CA VAL A 75 14.65 -16.36 -20.09
C VAL A 75 13.93 -17.44 -20.89
N ILE A 76 12.61 -17.58 -20.71
CA ILE A 76 11.81 -18.53 -21.49
C ILE A 76 11.90 -18.24 -22.99
N PHE A 77 11.77 -16.97 -23.39
CA PHE A 77 11.89 -16.57 -24.79
C PHE A 77 13.25 -16.93 -25.39
N VAL A 78 14.35 -16.62 -24.69
CA VAL A 78 15.71 -16.95 -25.13
C VAL A 78 15.89 -18.47 -25.24
N LEU A 79 15.40 -19.24 -24.26
CA LEU A 79 15.49 -20.71 -24.31
C LEU A 79 14.72 -21.29 -25.51
N ILE A 80 13.54 -20.75 -25.82
CA ILE A 80 12.77 -21.17 -27.00
C ILE A 80 13.53 -20.84 -28.28
N VAL A 81 14.04 -19.61 -28.43
CA VAL A 81 14.79 -19.18 -29.62
C VAL A 81 16.07 -19.99 -29.82
N LEU A 82 16.79 -20.32 -28.74
CA LEU A 82 18.01 -21.15 -28.83
C LEU A 82 17.71 -22.64 -29.05
N SER A 83 16.48 -23.08 -28.84
CA SER A 83 16.04 -24.47 -29.09
C SER A 83 15.45 -24.66 -30.50
N LEU A 84 15.31 -23.59 -31.28
CA LEU A 84 14.83 -23.56 -32.67
C LEU A 84 16.00 -23.36 -33.63
#